data_AF-A0A5B8VHE3-F1
#
_entry.id   AF-A0A5B8VHE3-F1
#
_cell.length_a   1.000
_cell.length_b   1.000
_cell.length_c   1.000
_cell.angle_alpha   90.00
_cell.angle_beta   90.00
_cell.angle_gamma   90.00
#
_symmetry.space_group_name_H-M   'P 1'
#
loop_
_entity.id
_entity.type
_entity.pdbx_description
1 polymer ?
#
loop_
_entity_poly.entity_id
_entity_poly.type
_entity_poly.pdbx_seq_one_letter_code
_entity_poly.pdbx_strand_id
1 'polypeptide(L)'
;MEKTEIFVQDGNRYVYATAFINAENPLGIIKATLKEYTLYKIAETELLIGKLYKTKEGNWYDMPGNTPINPLLRTMIKMAIDESEKANKIINKEML
;
A
#
# COMPACT_ATOMS: atom_id res chain seq x y z
N MET A 1 6.90 13.21 -3.63
CA MET A 1 5.93 12.28 -3.01
C MET A 1 6.45 11.96 -1.63
N GLU A 2 5.64 12.19 -0.60
CA GLU A 2 5.97 11.75 0.76
C GLU A 2 5.90 10.22 0.82
N LYS A 3 6.87 9.61 1.48
CA LYS A 3 6.93 8.16 1.69
C LYS A 3 6.77 7.85 3.16
N THR A 4 6.02 6.80 3.46
CA THR A 4 5.84 6.30 4.82
C THR A 4 6.64 5.02 4.99
N GLU A 5 7.43 4.97 6.06
CA GLU A 5 8.16 3.76 6.45
C GLU A 5 7.25 2.79 7.20
N ILE A 6 7.43 1.50 6.92
CA ILE A 6 6.79 0.40 7.63
C ILE A 6 7.83 -0.65 8.03
N PHE A 7 7.61 -1.23 9.20
CA PHE A 7 8.44 -2.31 9.72
C PHE A 7 7.72 -3.63 9.50
N VAL A 8 8.42 -4.56 8.87
CA VAL A 8 7.92 -5.92 8.62
C VAL A 8 8.81 -6.87 9.41
N GLN A 9 8.23 -7.96 9.94
CA GLN A 9 8.95 -8.92 10.78
C GLN A 9 9.99 -9.76 10.04
N ASP A 10 10.15 -9.57 8.73
CA ASP A 10 11.13 -10.28 7.90
C ASP A 10 12.55 -9.69 8.00
N GLY A 11 12.75 -8.68 8.85
CA GLY A 11 14.03 -8.02 9.08
C GLY A 11 14.42 -7.00 8.01
N ASN A 12 13.59 -6.78 6.99
CA ASN A 12 13.84 -5.78 5.96
C ASN A 12 13.10 -4.47 6.25
N ARG A 13 13.61 -3.37 5.71
CA ARG A 13 12.96 -2.06 5.75
C ARG A 13 12.19 -1.81 4.47
N TYR A 14 10.97 -1.30 4.61
CA TYR A 14 10.09 -0.99 3.49
C TYR A 14 9.52 0.41 3.61
N VAL A 15 9.30 1.04 2.46
CA VAL A 15 8.56 2.31 2.38
C VAL A 15 7.49 2.22 1.31
N TYR A 16 6.45 3.02 1.46
CA TYR A 16 5.44 3.16 0.43
C TYR A 16 5.11 4.62 0.13
N ALA A 17 4.73 4.89 -1.11
CA ALA A 17 4.08 6.12 -1.53
C ALA A 17 2.62 5.82 -1.90
N THR A 18 1.72 6.78 -1.71
CA THR A 18 0.30 6.60 -2.05
C THR A 18 -0.15 7.50 -3.19
N ALA A 19 -1.06 6.99 -4.00
CA ALA A 19 -1.75 7.71 -5.06
C ALA A 19 -3.19 7.21 -5.18
N PHE A 20 -4.09 7.97 -5.81
CA PHE A 20 -5.42 7.50 -6.17
C PHE A 20 -5.46 7.14 -7.65
N ILE A 21 -6.02 5.98 -7.96
CA ILE A 21 -6.20 5.49 -9.33
C ILE A 21 -7.66 5.14 -9.58
N ASN A 22 -8.11 5.28 -10.81
CA ASN A 22 -9.42 4.81 -11.24
C ASN A 22 -9.29 3.42 -11.85
N ALA A 23 -10.03 2.46 -11.32
CA ALA A 23 -10.22 1.16 -11.94
C ALA A 23 -11.35 1.28 -12.98
N GLU A 24 -10.98 1.24 -14.24
CA GLU A 24 -11.89 1.30 -15.38
C GLU A 24 -12.17 -0.09 -15.93
N ASN A 25 -13.37 -0.30 -16.45
CA ASN A 25 -13.63 -1.49 -17.27
C ASN A 25 -13.00 -1.31 -18.67
N PRO A 26 -12.97 -2.36 -19.52
CA PRO A 26 -12.43 -2.24 -20.89
C PRO A 26 -13.15 -1.22 -21.80
N LEU A 27 -14.29 -0.69 -21.37
CA LEU A 27 -15.05 0.34 -22.07
C LEU A 27 -14.70 1.77 -21.57
N GLY A 28 -13.70 1.92 -20.70
CA GLY A 28 -13.27 3.21 -20.13
C GLY A 28 -14.21 3.78 -19.06
N ILE A 29 -15.17 2.99 -18.57
CA ILE A 29 -16.08 3.43 -17.52
C ILE A 29 -15.43 3.16 -16.16
N ILE A 30 -15.25 4.22 -15.36
CA ILE A 30 -14.75 4.14 -13.99
C ILE A 30 -15.73 3.31 -13.15
N LYS A 31 -15.24 2.20 -12.59
CA LYS A 31 -16.01 1.32 -11.71
C LYS A 31 -15.66 1.51 -10.25
N ALA A 32 -14.43 1.93 -9.95
CA ALA A 32 -13.99 2.23 -8.59
C ALA A 32 -12.80 3.20 -8.60
N THR A 33 -12.62 3.93 -7.50
CA THR A 33 -11.36 4.63 -7.20
C THR A 33 -10.65 3.85 -6.09
N LEU A 34 -9.39 3.50 -6.34
CA LEU A 34 -8.55 2.75 -5.43
C LEU A 34 -7.42 3.65 -4.93
N LYS A 35 -7.02 3.45 -3.67
CA LYS A 35 -5.77 3.97 -3.14
C LYS A 35 -4.65 2.99 -3.48
N GLU A 36 -3.75 3.38 -4.36
CA GLU A 36 -2.55 2.64 -4.72
C GLU A 36 -1.45 2.91 -3.70
N TYR A 37 -0.75 1.85 -3.30
CA TYR A 37 0.44 1.86 -2.46
C TYR A 37 1.59 1.33 -3.30
N THR A 38 2.46 2.22 -3.78
CA THR A 38 3.69 1.83 -4.48
C THR A 38 4.75 1.48 -3.45
N LEU A 39 5.22 0.24 -3.45
CA LEU A 39 6.08 -0.33 -2.44
C LEU A 39 7.54 -0.36 -2.87
N TYR A 40 8.43 0.04 -1.96
CA TYR A 40 9.87 -0.05 -2.16
C TYR A 40 10.52 -0.80 -0.99
N LYS A 41 11.50 -1.65 -1.30
CA LYS A 41 12.42 -2.20 -0.32
C LYS A 41 13.61 -1.24 -0.17
N ILE A 42 13.96 -0.87 1.05
CA ILE A 42 15.16 -0.09 1.33
C ILE A 42 16.34 -1.06 1.46
N ALA A 43 17.29 -0.98 0.54
CA ALA A 43 18.58 -1.63 0.58
C ALA A 43 19.68 -0.57 0.36
N GLU A 44 20.73 -0.86 -0.41
CA GLU A 44 21.70 0.16 -0.87
C GLU A 44 21.04 1.23 -1.73
N THR A 45 20.02 0.83 -2.50
CA THR A 45 19.12 1.70 -3.25
C THR A 45 17.66 1.29 -3.00
N GLU A 46 16.72 2.21 -3.18
CA GLU A 46 15.28 1.88 -3.12
C GLU A 46 14.87 1.02 -4.32
N LEU A 47 14.46 -0.22 -4.06
CA LEU A 47 14.00 -1.15 -5.08
C LEU A 47 12.47 -1.17 -5.13
N LEU A 48 11.86 -0.85 -6.28
CA LEU A 48 10.44 -1.05 -6.51
C LEU A 48 10.11 -2.55 -6.45
N ILE A 49 9.29 -2.96 -5.48
CA ILE A 49 8.92 -4.37 -5.31
C ILE A 49 7.49 -4.69 -5.78
N GLY A 50 6.67 -3.66 -5.95
CA GLY A 50 5.33 -3.80 -6.53
C GLY A 50 4.34 -2.81 -5.97
N LYS A 51 3.06 -3.10 -6.16
CA LYS A 51 1.95 -2.21 -5.82
C LYS A 51 0.84 -2.98 -5.11
N LEU A 52 0.20 -2.32 -4.15
CA LEU A 52 -1.00 -2.82 -3.47
C LEU A 52 -2.12 -1.79 -3.58
N TYR A 53 -3.35 -2.25 -3.35
CA TYR A 53 -4.53 -1.43 -3.55
C TYR A 53 -5.51 -1.60 -2.40
N LYS A 54 -6.09 -0.48 -1.96
CA LYS A 54 -7.28 -0.48 -1.12
C LYS A 54 -8.44 0.20 -1.80
N THR A 55 -9.65 -0.26 -1.50
CA THR A 55 -10.87 0.49 -1.79
C THR A 55 -10.98 1.70 -0.86
N LYS A 56 -11.87 2.64 -1.19
CA LYS A 56 -12.14 3.82 -0.33
C LYS A 56 -12.62 3.45 1.07
N GLU A 57 -13.25 2.28 1.22
CA GLU A 57 -13.70 1.72 2.49
C GLU A 57 -12.56 1.13 3.33
N GLY A 58 -11.35 1.05 2.77
CA GLY A 58 -10.16 0.52 3.45
C GLY A 58 -9.95 -0.98 3.29
N ASN A 59 -10.71 -1.65 2.43
CA ASN A 59 -10.53 -3.08 2.16
C ASN A 59 -9.40 -3.31 1.15
N TRP A 60 -8.55 -4.30 1.40
CA TRP A 60 -7.53 -4.71 0.43
C TRP A 60 -8.16 -5.28 -0.84
N TYR A 61 -7.71 -4.79 -2.00
CA TYR A 61 -8.15 -5.22 -3.32
C TYR A 61 -6.97 -5.84 -4.07
N ASP A 62 -7.09 -7.10 -4.45
CA ASP A 62 -6.07 -7.81 -5.23
C ASP A 62 -6.36 -7.62 -6.72
N MET A 63 -5.67 -6.66 -7.34
CA MET A 63 -5.83 -6.37 -8.76
C MET A 63 -5.29 -7.52 -9.63
N PRO A 64 -6.06 -8.02 -10.61
CA PRO A 64 -5.61 -9.09 -11.49
C PRO A 64 -4.34 -8.72 -12.27
N GLY A 65 -3.41 -9.68 -12.42
CA GLY A 65 -2.19 -9.50 -13.22
C GLY A 65 -1.05 -8.74 -12.54
N ASN A 66 -1.20 -8.36 -11.27
CA ASN A 66 -0.33 -7.37 -10.64
C ASN A 66 0.65 -7.89 -9.58
N THR A 67 1.07 -9.17 -9.59
CA THR A 67 1.92 -9.66 -8.47
C THR A 67 3.16 -10.47 -8.85
N PRO A 68 4.33 -9.81 -8.82
CA PRO A 68 5.64 -10.43 -8.56
C PRO A 68 5.96 -10.57 -7.05
N ILE A 69 5.14 -10.03 -6.14
CA ILE A 69 5.37 -10.10 -4.69
C ILE A 69 4.96 -11.46 -4.14
N ASN A 70 5.85 -12.11 -3.39
CA ASN A 70 5.56 -13.34 -2.65
C ASN A 70 4.31 -13.18 -1.76
N PRO A 71 3.36 -14.15 -1.73
CA PRO A 71 2.12 -14.03 -0.97
C PRO A 71 2.28 -13.77 0.54
N LEU A 72 3.28 -14.37 1.19
CA LEU A 72 3.52 -14.18 2.62
C LEU A 72 3.98 -12.74 2.90
N LEU A 73 5.00 -12.28 2.16
CA LEU A 73 5.49 -10.91 2.28
C LEU A 73 4.38 -9.89 1.99
N ARG A 74 3.55 -10.17 0.98
CA ARG A 74 2.38 -9.33 0.66
C ARG A 74 1.45 -9.17 1.87
N THR A 75 1.11 -10.27 2.54
CA THR A 75 0.26 -10.24 3.73
C THR A 75 0.91 -9.46 4.87
N MET A 76 2.20 -9.66 5.13
CA MET A 76 2.91 -8.94 6.18
C MET A 76 2.98 -7.43 5.91
N ILE A 77 3.26 -7.02 4.67
CA ILE A 77 3.25 -5.61 4.27
C ILE A 77 1.85 -5.00 4.45
N LYS A 78 0.79 -5.71 4.04
CA LYS A 78 -0.60 -5.25 4.23
C LYS A 78 -0.90 -4.97 5.70
N MET A 79 -0.53 -5.89 6.59
CA MET A 79 -0.71 -5.71 8.04
C MET A 79 0.06 -4.50 8.58
N ALA A 80 1.33 -4.34 8.19
CA ALA A 80 2.16 -3.22 8.65
C ALA A 80 1.62 -1.86 8.18
N ILE A 81 1.05 -1.80 6.97
CA ILE A 81 0.35 -0.60 6.47
C ILE A 81 -0.91 -0.34 7.28
N ASP A 82 -1.72 -1.37 7.57
CA ASP A 82 -2.94 -1.23 8.37
C ASP A 82 -2.63 -0.69 9.77
N GLU A 83 -1.54 -1.14 10.40
CA GLU A 83 -1.07 -0.66 11.70
C GLU A 83 -0.57 0.80 11.63
N SER A 84 0.25 1.13 10.63
CA SER A 84 0.75 2.49 10.40
C SER A 84 -0.39 3.49 10.21
N GLU A 85 -1.42 3.13 9.42
CA GLU A 85 -2.59 3.98 9.20
C GLU A 85 -3.43 4.17 10.47
N LYS A 86 -3.53 3.14 11.32
CA LYS A 86 -4.20 3.26 12.63
C LYS A 86 -3.43 4.21 13.56
N ALA A 87 -2.11 4.07 13.64
CA ALA A 87 -1.27 4.95 14.47
C ALA A 87 -1.40 6.42 14.05
N ASN A 88 -1.34 6.70 12.74
CA ASN A 88 -1.49 8.06 12.22
C ASN A 88 -2.88 8.66 12.48
N LYS A 89 -3.94 7.83 12.46
CA LYS A 89 -5.30 8.28 12.82
C LYS A 89 -5.41 8.65 14.29
N ILE A 90 -4.73 7.93 15.18
CA ILE A 90 -4.72 8.23 16.63
C ILE A 90 -4.02 9.57 16.87
N ILE A 91 -2.82 9.76 16.31
CA ILE A 91 -2.06 11.00 16.45
C ILE A 91 -2.90 12.21 16.00
N ASN A 92 -3.54 12.13 14.84
CA ASN A 92 -4.37 13.22 14.32
C ASN A 92 -5.64 13.47 15.15
N LYS A 93 -6.13 12.47 15.91
CA LYS A 93 -7.28 12.62 16.80
C LYS A 93 -6.91 13.26 18.14
N GLU A 94 -5.70 13.04 18.64
CA GLU A 94 -5.20 13.62 19.89
C GLU A 94 -4.71 15.07 19.73
N MET A 95 -4.49 15.53 18.49
CA MET A 95 -4.12 16.90 18.15
C MET A 95 -5.32 17.84 17.87
N LEU A 96 -6.56 17.37 18.08
CA LEU A 96 -7.81 18.12 17.89
C LEU A 96 -8.55 18.27 19.23
#